data_AF-A0A936ICJ2-F1
#
_entry.id   AF-A0A936ICJ2-F1
#
_cell.length_a   1.000
_cell.length_b   1.000
_cell.length_c   1.000
_cell.angle_alpha   90.00
_cell.angle_beta   90.00
_cell.angle_gamma   90.00
#
_symmetry.space_group_name_H-M   'P 1'
#
loop_
_entity.id
_entity.type
_entity.pdbx_description
1 polymer ?
#
loop_
_entity_poly.entity_id
_entity_poly.type
_entity_poly.pdbx_seq_one_letter_code
_entity_poly.pdbx_strand_id
1 'polypeptide(L)' 'MKQRIEMVHTKPQKLSIRKQCDLLNVPRAHTYYQPVQEKPENVKMMNIMDKHLLQHPTEGVKSMVNL' A
#
# COMPACT_ATOMS: atom_id res chain seq x y z
N MET A 1 -10.94 -10.00 -3.65
CA MET A 1 -10.64 -8.88 -4.59
C MET A 1 -9.41 -9.13 -5.46
N LYS A 2 -8.26 -9.55 -4.90
CA LYS A 2 -7.03 -9.87 -5.68
C LYS A 2 -7.26 -10.75 -6.91
N GLN A 3 -7.98 -11.87 -6.75
CA GLN A 3 -8.32 -12.78 -7.86
C GLN A 3 -9.07 -12.11 -9.03
N ARG A 4 -9.92 -11.11 -8.75
CA ARG A 4 -10.67 -10.39 -9.81
C ARG A 4 -9.82 -9.37 -10.54
N ILE A 5 -8.83 -8.79 -9.88
CA ILE A 5 -7.87 -7.85 -10.50
C ILE A 5 -6.92 -8.61 -11.45
N GLU A 6 -6.48 -9.81 -11.06
CA GLU A 6 -5.62 -10.67 -11.90
C GLU A 6 -6.29 -11.13 -13.20
N MET A 7 -7.63 -11.17 -13.24
CA MET A 7 -8.41 -11.49 -14.45
C MET A 7 -8.50 -10.33 -15.45
N VAL A 8 -8.00 -9.14 -15.12
CA VAL A 8 -7.98 -8.00 -16.06
C VAL A 8 -6.78 -8.11 -16.99
N HIS A 9 -7.04 -8.20 -18.29
CA HIS A 9 -6.00 -8.30 -19.31
C HIS A 9 -5.59 -6.90 -19.82
N THR A 10 -4.30 -6.59 -19.72
CA THR A 10 -3.70 -5.32 -20.18
C THR A 10 -3.30 -5.32 -21.66
N LYS A 11 -3.26 -6.50 -22.30
CA LYS A 11 -2.95 -6.68 -23.72
C LYS A 11 -4.13 -6.31 -24.62
N PRO A 12 -3.91 -5.96 -25.90
CA PRO A 12 -5.00 -5.66 -26.81
C PRO A 12 -5.92 -6.87 -26.96
N GLN A 13 -7.14 -6.73 -26.45
CA GLN A 13 -8.26 -7.65 -26.63
C GLN A 13 -9.44 -6.88 -27.24
N LYS A 14 -10.49 -7.62 -27.62
CA LYS A 14 -11.76 -7.05 -28.10
C LYS A 14 -12.44 -6.11 -27.08
N LEU A 15 -12.09 -6.20 -25.80
CA LEU A 15 -12.68 -5.43 -24.70
C LEU A 15 -11.65 -4.53 -24.03
N SER A 16 -12.00 -3.26 -23.85
CA SER A 16 -11.16 -2.31 -23.12
C SER A 16 -11.05 -2.66 -21.64
N ILE A 17 -9.94 -2.29 -21.00
CA ILE A 17 -9.70 -2.47 -19.55
C ILE A 17 -10.87 -1.92 -18.73
N ARG A 18 -11.47 -0.80 -19.17
CA ARG A 18 -12.65 -0.19 -18.52
C ARG A 18 -13.84 -1.16 -18.49
N LYS A 19 -14.21 -1.72 -19.65
CA LYS A 19 -15.32 -2.69 -19.73
C LYS A 19 -15.03 -3.96 -18.93
N GLN A 20 -13.76 -4.41 -18.89
CA GLN A 20 -13.37 -5.55 -18.07
C GLN A 20 -13.53 -5.26 -16.57
N CYS A 21 -13.12 -4.07 -16.11
CA CYS A 21 -13.30 -3.65 -14.72
C CYS A 21 -14.77 -3.53 -14.33
N ASP A 22 -15.61 -2.98 -15.24
CA ASP A 22 -17.06 -2.86 -15.04
C ASP A 22 -17.71 -4.25 -14.92
N LEU A 23 -17.33 -5.21 -15.78
CA LEU A 23 -17.83 -6.59 -15.74
C LEU A 23 -17.38 -7.36 -14.48
N LEU A 24 -16.14 -7.16 -14.05
CA LEU A 24 -15.57 -7.83 -12.88
C LEU A 24 -15.91 -7.15 -11.55
N ASN A 25 -16.60 -6.01 -11.61
CA ASN A 25 -17.00 -5.18 -10.48
C ASN A 25 -15.78 -4.78 -9.63
N VAL A 26 -14.71 -4.33 -10.30
CA VAL A 26 -13.43 -3.94 -9.71
C VAL A 26 -13.18 -2.44 -9.94
N PRO A 27 -12.75 -1.68 -8.92
CA PRO A 27 -12.34 -0.29 -9.10
C PRO A 27 -11.14 -0.20 -10.05
N ARG A 28 -11.27 0.60 -11.12
CA ARG A 28 -10.20 0.83 -12.09
C ARG A 28 -8.89 1.33 -11.46
N ALA A 29 -8.95 2.04 -10.33
CA ALA A 29 -7.76 2.51 -9.63
C ALA A 29 -6.85 1.34 -9.17
N HIS A 30 -7.44 0.21 -8.77
CA HIS A 30 -6.67 -0.95 -8.32
C HIS A 30 -5.91 -1.65 -9.44
N THR A 31 -6.35 -1.57 -10.70
CA THR A 31 -5.63 -2.21 -11.81
C THR A 31 -4.33 -1.49 -12.18
N TYR A 32 -4.22 -0.19 -11.87
CA TYR A 32 -3.01 0.59 -12.14
C TYR A 32 -2.12 0.77 -10.92
N TYR A 33 -2.63 0.47 -9.73
CA TYR A 33 -1.87 0.59 -8.51
C TYR A 33 -0.76 -0.46 -8.48
N GLN A 34 0.49 -0.01 -8.48
CA GLN A 34 1.64 -0.86 -8.20
C GLN A 34 2.09 -0.59 -6.77
N PRO A 35 2.18 -1.63 -5.90
CA PRO A 35 2.72 -1.45 -4.57
C PRO A 35 4.19 -1.04 -4.70
N VAL A 36 4.53 0.09 -4.09
CA VAL A 36 5.90 0.57 -4.01
C VAL A 36 6.48 0.10 -2.68
N GLN A 37 7.69 -0.44 -2.69
CA GLN A 37 8.36 -0.81 -1.44
C GLN A 37 8.77 0.44 -0.65
N GLU A 38 8.72 0.33 0.68
CA GLU A 38 9.24 1.34 1.59
C GLU A 38 10.73 1.59 1.33
N LYS A 39 11.16 2.85 1.45
CA LYS A 39 12.58 3.19 1.35
C LYS A 39 13.33 2.58 2.55
N PRO A 40 14.59 2.15 2.38
CA PRO A 40 15.37 1.59 3.49
C PRO A 40 15.55 2.61 4.64
N GLU A 41 15.56 3.90 4.33
CA GLU A 41 15.59 4.99 5.31
C GLU A 41 14.33 5.03 6.18
N ASN A 42 13.14 4.90 5.57
CA ASN A 42 11.88 4.86 6.30
C ASN A 42 11.82 3.65 7.23
N VAL A 43 12.22 2.47 6.74
CA VAL A 43 12.24 1.25 7.54
C VAL A 43 13.17 1.40 8.74
N LYS A 44 14.35 2.01 8.57
CA LYS A 44 15.26 2.31 9.69
C LYS A 44 14.59 3.23 10.71
N MET A 45 13.90 4.27 10.25
CA MET A 45 13.20 5.22 11.11
C MET A 45 12.06 4.55 11.88
N MET A 46 11.25 3.72 11.22
CA MET A 46 10.20 2.92 11.87
C MET A 46 10.76 2.02 12.97
N ASN A 47 11.86 1.31 12.69
CA ASN A 47 12.51 0.45 13.68
C ASN A 47 13.03 1.23 14.90
N ILE A 48 13.57 2.43 14.69
CA ILE A 48 14.01 3.31 15.80
C ILE A 48 12.80 3.74 16.63
N MET A 49 11.71 4.14 15.97
CA MET A 49 10.49 4.57 16.65
C MET A 49 9.88 3.45 17.49
N ASP A 50 9.75 2.24 16.92
CA ASP A 50 9.20 1.09 17.63
C ASP A 50 10.05 0.73 18.85
N LYS A 51 11.38 0.74 18.71
CA LYS A 51 12.30 0.45 19.82
C LYS A 51 12.14 1.46 20.96
N HIS A 52 12.00 2.74 20.64
CA HIS A 52 11.82 3.79 21.64
C HIS A 52 10.50 3.64 22.41
N LEU A 53 9.40 3.40 21.70
CA LEU A 53 8.08 3.25 22.32
C LEU A 53 7.97 1.97 23.16
N LEU A 54 8.71 0.90 22.81
CA LEU A 54 8.82 -0.28 23.65
C LEU A 54 9.55 0.02 24.98
N GLN A 55 10.52 0.93 24.97
CA GLN A 55 11.26 1.34 26.17
C GLN A 55 10.48 2.36 27.00
N HIS A 56 9.69 3.22 26.36
CA HIS A 56 8.97 4.32 26.98
C HIS A 56 7.47 4.30 26.63
N PRO A 57 6.70 3.30 27.14
CA PRO A 57 5.30 3.11 26.75
C PRO A 57 4.35 4.22 27.22
N THR A 58 4.80 5.12 28.10
CA THR A 58 3.98 6.18 28.71
C THR A 58 4.22 7.57 28.13
N GLU A 59 5.00 7.71 27.05
CA GLU A 59 5.36 9.02 26.47
C GLU A 59 4.21 9.78 25.79
N GLY A 60 3.04 9.17 25.70
CA GLY A 60 1.85 9.83 25.15
C GLY A 60 1.98 10.13 23.65
N VAL A 61 1.17 11.08 23.17
CA VAL A 61 0.98 11.32 21.72
C VAL A 61 2.17 12.02 21.06
N LYS A 62 2.93 12.81 21.81
CA LYS A 62 4.11 13.54 21.33
C LYS A 62 5.38 12.94 21.92
N SER A 63 5.77 11.77 21.44
CA SER A 63 7.04 11.11 21.74
C SER A 63 8.17 11.61 20.83
N MET A 64 9.43 11.42 21.23
CA MET A 64 10.63 11.68 20.41
C MET A 64 10.82 13.14 19.92
N VAL A 65 10.28 14.11 20.64
CA VAL A 65 10.36 15.54 20.28
C VAL A 65 11.74 16.15 20.59
N ASN A 66 12.43 15.63 21.60
CA ASN A 66 13.72 16.16 22.08
C ASN A 66 14.91 15.20 21.81
N LEU A 67 14.77 14.33 20.81
CA LEU A 67 15.78 13.35 20.43
C LEU A 67 16.94 13.98 19.63
#